data_AF-C6LEH5-F1
#
_entry.id   AF-C6LEH5-F1
#
_cell.length_a   1.000
_cell.length_b   1.000
_cell.length_c   1.000
_cell.angle_alpha   90.00
_cell.angle_beta   90.00
_cell.angle_gamma   90.00
#
_symmetry.space_group_name_H-M   'P 1'
#
loop_
_entity.id
_entity.type
_entity.pdbx_description
1 polymer ?
#
loop_
_entity_poly.entity_id
_entity_poly.type
_entity_poly.pdbx_seq_one_letter_code
_entity_poly.pdbx_strand_id
1 'polypeptide(L)'
;MNKKEIAEIKKQYTQERCPISRICGCYVDGEKNKKTQFREAFLSLPEEEFFKYLNIFRKAISGTIGKNLLNMEFPLETEKENGTQATLMKLKYSGLQDDGVLEEFYDKIIETYEYTGNYLILLMYAVYDIPGKASDNQEMFDASDEVYEHIMCCICPVNLAKPCLSYNEKENCFSSRTQDWLVEMPLIGFLFPAFHDRSADIHSLLYYNQKPEMPCGDFVDNVLGCTLPLTAGSQKETFQALVEETLGEDCDYETVRTIHENLNEMIEEQKEEPAPLVLGRQEVKRLFEQSGVAEEKMSQFDERFEEAAGEQTSFVAENVANTRKFEIKTKDVIVQVNPARSDLVETTVIDGRKCLVIALTDEVEVNGILVK
;
A
#
# COMPACT_ATOMS: atom_id res chain seq x y z
N MET A 1 -7.02 3.85 -7.97
CA MET A 1 -6.07 4.98 -7.87
C MET A 1 -4.65 4.60 -8.28
N ASN A 2 -4.08 5.32 -9.24
CA ASN A 2 -2.71 5.20 -9.73
C ASN A 2 -1.79 6.31 -9.17
N LYS A 3 -0.49 6.28 -9.51
CA LYS A 3 0.51 7.25 -9.00
C LYS A 3 0.14 8.71 -9.31
N LYS A 4 -0.42 9.01 -10.48
CA LYS A 4 -0.80 10.37 -10.91
C LYS A 4 -2.02 10.87 -10.15
N GLU A 5 -3.03 10.02 -9.99
CA GLU A 5 -4.27 10.31 -9.25
C GLU A 5 -3.98 10.60 -7.77
N ILE A 6 -3.15 9.76 -7.12
CA ILE A 6 -2.73 9.98 -5.72
C ILE A 6 -1.94 11.28 -5.59
N ALA A 7 -1.04 11.56 -6.53
CA ALA A 7 -0.26 12.79 -6.53
C ALA A 7 -1.16 14.04 -6.70
N GLU A 8 -2.21 13.95 -7.51
CA GLU A 8 -3.17 15.04 -7.70
C GLU A 8 -3.91 15.36 -6.40
N ILE A 9 -4.52 14.36 -5.75
CA ILE A 9 -5.20 14.55 -4.46
C ILE A 9 -4.22 15.06 -3.40
N LYS A 10 -3.02 14.48 -3.33
CA LYS A 10 -2.00 14.90 -2.35
C LYS A 10 -1.53 16.33 -2.56
N LYS A 11 -1.57 16.89 -3.78
CA LYS A 11 -1.24 18.31 -4.03
C LYS A 11 -2.27 19.26 -3.44
N GLN A 12 -3.52 18.82 -3.27
CA GLN A 12 -4.57 19.63 -2.67
C GLN A 12 -4.37 19.82 -1.15
N TYR A 13 -3.66 18.91 -0.48
CA TYR A 13 -3.42 19.01 0.96
C TYR A 13 -2.20 19.91 1.27
N THR A 14 -2.37 21.20 0.97
CA THR A 14 -1.45 22.30 1.24
C THR A 14 -2.25 23.53 1.66
N GLN A 15 -1.63 24.52 2.32
CA GLN A 15 -2.33 25.72 2.79
C GLN A 15 -3.04 26.48 1.66
N GLU A 16 -2.44 26.55 0.48
CA GLU A 16 -2.96 27.32 -0.66
C GLU A 16 -4.10 26.62 -1.41
N ARG A 17 -4.20 25.28 -1.33
CA ARG A 17 -5.10 24.47 -2.16
C ARG A 17 -6.07 23.60 -1.37
N CYS A 18 -6.13 23.78 -0.04
CA CYS A 18 -6.82 22.87 0.87
C CYS A 18 -8.33 22.79 0.58
N PRO A 19 -8.84 21.63 0.10
CA PRO A 19 -10.26 21.43 -0.16
C PRO A 19 -11.02 20.95 1.09
N ILE A 20 -10.30 20.72 2.19
CA ILE A 20 -10.87 20.17 3.42
C ILE A 20 -11.72 21.25 4.08
N SER A 21 -13.00 20.96 4.23
CA SER A 21 -13.94 21.86 4.89
C SER A 21 -14.12 21.53 6.36
N ARG A 22 -13.99 20.25 6.75
CA ARG A 22 -14.32 19.78 8.09
C ARG A 22 -13.40 18.66 8.55
N ILE A 23 -13.13 18.68 9.85
CA ILE A 23 -12.47 17.61 10.58
C ILE A 23 -13.34 17.18 11.75
N CYS A 24 -13.43 15.87 11.96
CA CYS A 24 -14.05 15.27 13.12
C CYS A 24 -13.05 14.31 13.76
N GLY A 25 -13.12 14.11 15.07
CA GLY A 25 -12.27 13.13 15.73
C GLY A 25 -12.88 12.54 16.99
N CYS A 26 -12.45 11.32 17.29
CA CYS A 26 -12.82 10.58 18.50
C CYS A 26 -11.55 10.00 19.14
N TYR A 27 -11.23 10.46 20.36
CA TYR A 27 -10.11 9.94 21.13
C TYR A 27 -10.57 8.76 21.97
N VAL A 28 -9.90 7.63 21.83
CA VAL A 28 -10.23 6.35 22.46
C VAL A 28 -9.04 5.91 23.31
N ASP A 29 -9.30 5.56 24.59
CA ASP A 29 -8.27 5.00 25.45
C ASP A 29 -8.09 3.49 25.24
N GLY A 30 -7.03 2.92 25.84
CA GLY A 30 -6.71 1.50 25.72
C GLY A 30 -7.74 0.53 26.32
N GLU A 31 -8.77 1.04 27.00
CA GLU A 31 -9.93 0.27 27.49
C GLU A 31 -11.14 0.40 26.55
N LYS A 32 -10.95 0.93 25.34
CA LYS A 32 -11.98 1.18 24.32
C LYS A 32 -13.04 2.23 24.75
N ASN A 33 -12.73 3.11 25.70
CA ASN A 33 -13.63 4.20 26.08
C ASN A 33 -13.42 5.45 25.21
N LYS A 34 -14.50 6.05 24.71
CA LYS A 34 -14.48 7.38 24.08
C LYS A 34 -14.21 8.45 25.14
N LYS A 35 -13.06 9.13 25.07
CA LYS A 35 -12.67 10.18 26.03
C LYS A 35 -13.15 11.55 25.62
N THR A 36 -13.10 11.84 24.33
CA THR A 36 -13.59 13.10 23.78
C THR A 36 -13.88 12.93 22.30
N GLN A 37 -14.79 13.74 21.81
CA GLN A 37 -15.08 13.90 20.40
C GLN A 37 -15.03 15.38 20.03
N PHE A 38 -14.76 15.67 18.77
CA PHE A 38 -14.78 17.04 18.27
C PHE A 38 -15.22 17.08 16.80
N ARG A 39 -15.75 18.25 16.41
CA ARG A 39 -16.07 18.61 15.02
C ARG A 39 -15.73 20.08 14.83
N GLU A 40 -14.87 20.38 13.88
CA GLU A 40 -14.36 21.72 13.63
C GLU A 40 -14.34 22.04 12.13
N ALA A 41 -14.51 23.32 11.81
CA ALA A 41 -14.25 23.82 10.47
C ALA A 41 -12.73 23.82 10.25
N PHE A 42 -12.25 23.07 9.26
CA PHE A 42 -10.82 22.78 9.13
C PHE A 42 -9.98 24.05 8.86
N LEU A 43 -10.51 24.97 8.06
CA LEU A 43 -9.86 26.25 7.74
C LEU A 43 -9.86 27.25 8.92
N SER A 44 -10.54 26.95 10.02
CA SER A 44 -10.58 27.79 11.23
C SER A 44 -9.61 27.32 12.31
N LEU A 45 -8.87 26.23 12.06
CA LEU A 45 -7.87 25.72 12.99
C LEU A 45 -6.68 26.69 13.12
N PRO A 46 -6.02 26.73 14.29
CA PRO A 46 -4.71 27.38 14.43
C PRO A 46 -3.71 26.85 13.39
N GLU A 47 -2.89 27.74 12.83
CA GLU A 47 -1.99 27.42 11.72
C GLU A 47 -1.08 26.20 12.00
N GLU A 48 -0.52 26.11 13.21
CA GLU A 48 0.31 24.97 13.60
C GLU A 48 -0.46 23.63 13.61
N GLU A 49 -1.72 23.64 14.06
CA GLU A 49 -2.57 22.46 14.12
C GLU A 49 -3.03 22.06 12.70
N PHE A 50 -3.42 23.05 11.91
CA PHE A 50 -3.77 22.88 10.50
C PHE A 50 -2.67 22.13 9.73
N PHE A 51 -1.40 22.57 9.86
CA PHE A 51 -0.28 21.88 9.20
C PHE A 51 -0.05 20.46 9.72
N LYS A 52 -0.21 20.21 11.02
CA LYS A 52 -0.07 18.88 11.61
C LYS A 52 -1.13 17.92 11.08
N TYR A 53 -2.39 18.34 10.99
CA TYR A 53 -3.45 17.53 10.41
C TYR A 53 -3.27 17.29 8.91
N LEU A 54 -2.85 18.30 8.14
CA LEU A 54 -2.51 18.09 6.73
C LEU A 54 -1.42 17.01 6.56
N ASN A 55 -0.40 17.02 7.43
CA ASN A 55 0.65 16.00 7.38
C ASN A 55 0.13 14.59 7.66
N ILE A 56 -0.82 14.43 8.59
CA ILE A 56 -1.51 13.16 8.87
C ILE A 56 -2.25 12.67 7.63
N PHE A 57 -3.11 13.50 7.03
CA PHE A 57 -3.89 13.10 5.84
C PHE A 57 -3.00 12.79 4.64
N ARG A 58 -1.95 13.59 4.41
CA ARG A 58 -0.94 13.31 3.38
C ARG A 58 -0.25 11.97 3.61
N LYS A 59 0.05 11.63 4.87
CA LYS A 59 0.70 10.36 5.22
C LYS A 59 -0.21 9.17 4.91
N ALA A 60 -1.51 9.29 5.17
CA ALA A 60 -2.51 8.25 4.89
C ALA A 60 -2.76 7.98 3.39
N ILE A 61 -2.19 8.78 2.49
CA ILE A 61 -2.18 8.50 1.04
C ILE A 61 -0.74 8.47 0.48
N SER A 62 0.22 8.10 1.32
CA SER A 62 1.62 7.99 0.95
C SER A 62 2.16 6.58 1.15
N GLY A 63 2.98 6.11 0.21
CA GLY A 63 3.61 4.80 0.27
C GLY A 63 3.67 4.15 -1.10
N THR A 64 4.07 2.88 -1.14
CA THR A 64 4.11 2.10 -2.37
C THR A 64 2.72 1.52 -2.67
N ILE A 65 2.22 1.76 -3.89
CA ILE A 65 0.98 1.15 -4.39
C ILE A 65 1.17 -0.36 -4.53
N GLY A 66 0.16 -1.15 -4.15
CA GLY A 66 0.28 -2.60 -4.11
C GLY A 66 0.98 -3.15 -2.87
N LYS A 67 1.38 -2.26 -1.94
CA LYS A 67 2.00 -2.64 -0.66
C LYS A 67 1.42 -1.85 0.51
N ASN A 68 1.80 -0.57 0.64
CA ASN A 68 1.26 0.31 1.68
C ASN A 68 -0.09 0.88 1.30
N LEU A 69 -0.29 1.12 0.00
CA LEU A 69 -1.51 1.67 -0.58
C LEU A 69 -2.19 0.60 -1.42
N LEU A 70 -3.41 0.22 -1.07
CA LEU A 70 -4.18 -0.81 -1.75
C LEU A 70 -5.46 -0.17 -2.30
N ASN A 71 -5.72 -0.36 -3.60
CA ASN A 71 -7.04 -0.10 -4.15
C ASN A 71 -7.92 -1.30 -3.80
N MET A 72 -9.02 -1.06 -3.10
CA MET A 72 -9.94 -2.11 -2.70
C MET A 72 -11.32 -1.85 -3.28
N GLU A 73 -11.87 -2.85 -3.94
CA GLU A 73 -13.21 -2.79 -4.52
C GLU A 73 -14.24 -3.30 -3.51
N PHE A 74 -15.44 -2.74 -3.57
CA PHE A 74 -16.58 -3.22 -2.79
C PHE A 74 -17.20 -4.44 -3.48
N PRO A 75 -17.34 -5.57 -2.77
CA PRO A 75 -18.20 -6.64 -3.22
C PRO A 75 -19.64 -6.14 -3.38
N LEU A 76 -20.36 -6.61 -4.40
CA LEU A 76 -21.74 -6.19 -4.71
C LEU A 76 -22.71 -6.27 -3.52
N GLU A 77 -22.49 -7.22 -2.60
CA GLU A 77 -23.30 -7.38 -1.40
C GLU A 77 -23.16 -6.20 -0.42
N THR A 78 -21.98 -5.59 -0.37
CA THR A 78 -21.68 -4.46 0.53
C THR A 78 -22.18 -3.12 0.00
N GLU A 79 -22.60 -3.07 -1.28
CA GLU A 79 -23.22 -1.91 -1.90
C GLU A 79 -24.74 -1.85 -1.69
N LYS A 80 -25.34 -2.93 -1.18
CA LYS A 80 -26.78 -2.99 -0.89
C LYS A 80 -27.17 -2.09 0.28
N GLU A 81 -28.46 -1.86 0.42
CA GLU A 81 -29.04 -1.14 1.55
C GLU A 81 -28.65 -1.84 2.87
N ASN A 82 -27.96 -1.12 3.77
CA ASN A 82 -27.32 -1.60 5.01
C ASN A 82 -25.93 -2.26 4.88
N GLY A 83 -25.31 -2.26 3.70
CA GLY A 83 -23.91 -2.65 3.55
C GLY A 83 -22.94 -1.62 4.14
N THR A 84 -21.68 -2.01 4.30
CA THR A 84 -20.62 -1.14 4.85
C THR A 84 -20.38 0.09 3.97
N GLN A 85 -20.42 -0.05 2.65
CA GLN A 85 -20.31 1.06 1.71
C GLN A 85 -21.40 2.11 1.93
N ALA A 86 -22.65 1.67 2.21
CA ALA A 86 -23.75 2.58 2.49
C ALA A 86 -23.47 3.49 3.70
N THR A 87 -22.75 3.00 4.71
CA THR A 87 -22.32 3.81 5.87
C THR A 87 -21.30 4.87 5.47
N LEU A 88 -20.31 4.52 4.64
CA LEU A 88 -19.35 5.48 4.10
C LEU A 88 -20.02 6.54 3.22
N MET A 89 -21.03 6.14 2.44
CA MET A 89 -21.85 7.06 1.66
C MET A 89 -22.66 8.01 2.53
N LYS A 90 -23.27 7.56 3.63
CA LYS A 90 -23.96 8.43 4.61
C LYS A 90 -23.01 9.44 5.25
N LEU A 91 -21.81 9.03 5.65
CA LEU A 91 -20.78 9.93 6.18
C LEU A 91 -20.41 11.01 5.16
N LYS A 92 -20.17 10.61 3.90
CA LYS A 92 -19.85 11.54 2.81
C LYS A 92 -20.99 12.51 2.51
N TYR A 93 -22.21 12.01 2.29
CA TYR A 93 -23.37 12.84 1.93
C TYR A 93 -23.81 13.80 3.03
N SER A 94 -23.64 13.42 4.30
CA SER A 94 -23.85 14.35 5.41
C SER A 94 -22.72 15.38 5.53
N GLY A 95 -21.62 15.23 4.80
CA GLY A 95 -20.40 15.99 4.96
C GLY A 95 -19.85 15.89 6.39
N LEU A 96 -20.06 14.76 7.09
CA LEU A 96 -19.76 14.60 8.52
C LEU A 96 -20.51 15.56 9.45
N GLN A 97 -21.75 15.92 9.11
CA GLN A 97 -22.62 16.76 9.96
C GLN A 97 -23.64 15.96 10.77
N ASP A 98 -23.87 14.70 10.43
CA ASP A 98 -24.79 13.83 11.16
C ASP A 98 -24.07 13.18 12.34
N ASP A 99 -24.37 13.64 13.56
CA ASP A 99 -23.76 13.15 14.80
C ASP A 99 -24.13 11.69 15.08
N GLY A 100 -25.31 11.23 14.65
CA GLY A 100 -25.72 9.82 14.83
C GLY A 100 -24.90 8.89 13.96
N VAL A 101 -24.72 9.25 12.68
CA VAL A 101 -23.89 8.47 11.75
C VAL A 101 -22.42 8.48 12.15
N LEU A 102 -21.90 9.61 12.65
CA LEU A 102 -20.54 9.69 13.19
C LEU A 102 -20.35 8.78 14.41
N GLU A 103 -21.30 8.81 15.35
CA GLU A 103 -21.24 8.01 16.57
C GLU A 103 -21.26 6.50 16.26
N GLU A 104 -22.18 6.06 15.41
CA GLU A 104 -22.26 4.68 14.92
C GLU A 104 -20.97 4.23 14.23
N PHE A 105 -20.37 5.10 13.43
CA PHE A 105 -19.11 4.81 12.75
C PHE A 105 -17.93 4.70 13.74
N TYR A 106 -17.85 5.58 14.73
CA TYR A 106 -16.83 5.49 15.77
C TYR A 106 -16.98 4.21 16.59
N ASP A 107 -18.19 3.86 17.00
CA ASP A 107 -18.47 2.60 17.71
C ASP A 107 -18.03 1.40 16.89
N LYS A 108 -18.38 1.38 15.60
CA LYS A 108 -18.01 0.29 14.72
C LYS A 108 -16.49 0.10 14.65
N ILE A 109 -15.73 1.19 14.51
CA ILE A 109 -14.26 1.12 14.52
C ILE A 109 -13.74 0.59 15.87
N ILE A 110 -14.27 1.09 16.99
CA ILE A 110 -13.81 0.71 18.34
C ILE A 110 -14.07 -0.78 18.62
N GLU A 111 -15.21 -1.29 18.16
CA GLU A 111 -15.57 -2.71 18.29
C GLU A 111 -14.62 -3.62 17.49
N THR A 112 -14.23 -3.21 16.28
CA THR A 112 -13.53 -4.08 15.32
C THR A 112 -12.01 -3.89 15.29
N TYR A 113 -11.51 -2.70 15.67
CA TYR A 113 -10.09 -2.38 15.59
C TYR A 113 -9.37 -2.84 16.86
N GLU A 114 -8.66 -3.97 16.75
CA GLU A 114 -7.85 -4.51 17.83
C GLU A 114 -6.50 -3.79 17.93
N TYR A 115 -6.36 -2.95 18.96
CA TYR A 115 -5.15 -2.19 19.22
C TYR A 115 -4.87 -2.06 20.71
N THR A 116 -3.62 -2.26 21.12
CA THR A 116 -3.17 -2.06 22.49
C THR A 116 -2.65 -0.63 22.68
N GLY A 117 -3.39 0.18 23.42
CA GLY A 117 -3.04 1.56 23.72
C GLY A 117 -4.11 2.53 23.25
N ASN A 118 -3.83 3.83 23.40
CA ASN A 118 -4.79 4.86 23.04
C ASN A 118 -4.62 5.23 21.57
N TYR A 119 -5.70 5.66 20.93
CA TYR A 119 -5.68 6.10 19.54
C TYR A 119 -6.73 7.17 19.28
N LEU A 120 -6.51 7.93 18.22
CA LEU A 120 -7.39 8.96 17.72
C LEU A 120 -7.92 8.51 16.36
N ILE A 121 -9.23 8.38 16.24
CA ILE A 121 -9.92 8.22 14.96
C ILE A 121 -10.14 9.62 14.41
N LEU A 122 -9.50 9.96 13.30
CA LEU A 122 -9.67 11.24 12.61
C LEU A 122 -10.43 11.03 11.30
N LEU A 123 -11.42 11.87 11.07
CA LEU A 123 -12.17 11.95 9.82
C LEU A 123 -12.05 13.36 9.26
N MET A 124 -11.97 13.46 7.94
CA MET A 124 -12.10 14.73 7.23
C MET A 124 -13.04 14.61 6.06
N TYR A 125 -13.68 15.73 5.72
CA TYR A 125 -14.52 15.88 4.53
C TYR A 125 -13.99 17.02 3.68
N ALA A 126 -13.84 16.74 2.39
CA ALA A 126 -13.27 17.66 1.42
C ALA A 126 -14.13 17.74 0.16
N VAL A 127 -14.12 18.92 -0.45
CA VAL A 127 -14.81 19.23 -1.70
C VAL A 127 -13.77 19.82 -2.65
N TYR A 128 -13.33 19.02 -3.62
CA TYR A 128 -12.31 19.40 -4.57
C TYR A 128 -12.93 19.75 -5.92
N ASP A 129 -12.90 21.04 -6.27
CA ASP A 129 -13.25 21.51 -7.62
C ASP A 129 -12.11 21.17 -8.59
N ILE A 130 -12.38 20.25 -9.51
CA ILE A 130 -11.39 19.73 -10.45
C ILE A 130 -11.24 20.73 -11.61
N PRO A 131 -10.06 21.36 -11.77
CA PRO A 131 -9.86 22.32 -12.85
C PRO A 131 -9.87 21.61 -14.20
N GLY A 132 -10.36 22.28 -15.24
CA GLY A 132 -10.29 21.79 -16.61
C GLY A 132 -8.84 21.57 -17.04
N LYS A 133 -8.60 20.60 -17.92
CA LYS A 133 -7.27 20.43 -18.55
C LYS A 133 -7.33 20.79 -20.04
N ALA A 134 -6.43 21.67 -20.47
CA ALA A 134 -6.22 21.95 -21.89
C ALA A 134 -5.51 20.78 -22.59
N SER A 135 -5.51 20.77 -23.92
CA SER A 135 -4.88 19.70 -24.73
C SER A 135 -3.36 19.58 -24.53
N ASP A 136 -2.71 20.60 -23.95
CA ASP A 136 -1.30 20.63 -23.58
C ASP A 136 -1.05 20.30 -22.10
N ASN A 137 -2.05 19.75 -21.40
CA ASN A 137 -2.03 19.40 -19.97
C ASN A 137 -1.90 20.60 -19.00
N GLN A 138 -2.08 21.85 -19.46
CA GLN A 138 -2.18 22.99 -18.56
C GLN A 138 -3.54 23.04 -17.85
N GLU A 139 -3.52 23.37 -16.55
CA GLU A 139 -4.73 23.56 -15.74
C GLU A 139 -5.44 24.86 -16.14
N MET A 140 -6.71 24.76 -16.52
CA MET A 140 -7.61 25.87 -16.79
C MET A 140 -8.44 26.14 -15.54
N PHE A 141 -7.91 26.99 -14.65
CA PHE A 141 -8.56 27.30 -13.36
C PHE A 141 -9.94 27.98 -13.49
N ASP A 142 -10.24 28.58 -14.65
CA ASP A 142 -11.52 29.24 -14.92
C ASP A 142 -12.62 28.28 -15.41
N ALA A 143 -12.29 27.00 -15.65
CA ALA A 143 -13.23 25.95 -16.01
C ALA A 143 -13.17 24.84 -14.94
N SER A 144 -14.31 24.48 -14.37
CA SER A 144 -14.42 23.29 -13.50
C SER A 144 -15.05 22.17 -14.30
N ASP A 145 -14.37 21.03 -14.38
CA ASP A 145 -14.89 19.85 -15.08
C ASP A 145 -15.85 19.06 -14.17
N GLU A 146 -15.47 18.88 -12.90
CA GLU A 146 -16.21 18.05 -11.94
C GLU A 146 -15.92 18.48 -10.50
N VAL A 147 -16.85 18.19 -9.58
CA VAL A 147 -16.67 18.39 -8.13
C VAL A 147 -16.49 17.03 -7.48
N TYR A 148 -15.31 16.78 -6.93
CA TYR A 148 -15.00 15.54 -6.22
C TYR A 148 -15.13 15.74 -4.71
N GLU A 149 -16.20 15.18 -4.16
CA GLU A 149 -16.45 15.13 -2.73
C GLU A 149 -15.94 13.81 -2.15
N HIS A 150 -15.13 13.89 -1.09
CA HIS A 150 -14.57 12.69 -0.46
C HIS A 150 -14.37 12.84 1.03
N ILE A 151 -14.31 11.68 1.69
CA ILE A 151 -13.91 11.55 3.08
C ILE A 151 -12.58 10.82 3.18
N MET A 152 -11.82 11.12 4.23
CA MET A 152 -10.67 10.31 4.62
C MET A 152 -10.70 10.04 6.11
N CYS A 153 -10.43 8.79 6.47
CA CYS A 153 -10.27 8.36 7.85
C CYS A 153 -8.80 8.03 8.12
N CYS A 154 -8.33 8.34 9.32
CA CYS A 154 -6.98 8.05 9.80
C CYS A 154 -7.07 7.54 11.24
N ILE A 155 -6.45 6.40 11.54
CA ILE A 155 -6.33 5.88 12.90
C ILE A 155 -4.90 6.14 13.37
N CYS A 156 -4.77 7.06 14.32
CA CYS A 156 -3.49 7.59 14.79
C CYS A 156 -3.23 7.14 16.22
N PRO A 157 -2.10 6.46 16.52
CA PRO A 157 -1.72 6.16 17.90
C PRO A 157 -1.60 7.41 18.75
N VAL A 158 -1.93 7.29 20.03
CA VAL A 158 -1.76 8.36 21.01
C VAL A 158 -0.90 7.83 22.16
N ASN A 159 0.36 8.25 22.20
CA ASN A 159 1.37 7.74 23.12
C ASN A 159 1.89 8.84 24.05
N LEU A 160 2.31 8.47 25.26
CA LEU A 160 3.00 9.42 26.13
C LEU A 160 4.33 9.85 25.50
N ALA A 161 4.60 11.15 25.54
CA ALA A 161 5.90 11.70 25.20
C ALA A 161 7.02 10.96 25.96
N LYS A 162 8.19 10.79 25.34
CA LYS A 162 9.32 10.14 26.02
C LYS A 162 9.63 10.84 27.35
N PRO A 163 9.85 10.08 28.43
CA PRO A 163 10.18 10.68 29.73
C PRO A 163 11.50 11.44 29.60
N CYS A 164 11.50 12.70 30.03
CA CYS A 164 12.68 13.57 29.96
C CYS A 164 12.71 14.61 31.08
N LEU A 165 13.88 15.19 31.31
CA LEU A 165 14.02 16.44 32.06
C LEU A 165 13.76 17.61 31.12
N SER A 166 13.01 18.61 31.59
CA SER A 166 12.81 19.87 30.87
C SER A 166 13.21 21.05 31.75
N TYR A 167 13.74 22.09 31.12
CA TYR A 167 13.95 23.37 31.80
C TYR A 167 12.60 24.05 32.05
N ASN A 168 12.29 24.35 33.31
CA ASN A 168 11.13 25.12 33.71
C ASN A 168 11.52 26.60 33.82
N GLU A 169 11.06 27.42 32.88
CA GLU A 169 11.39 28.85 32.84
C GLU A 169 10.92 29.62 34.07
N LYS A 170 9.83 29.19 34.73
CA LYS A 170 9.26 29.88 35.91
C LYS A 170 10.10 29.65 37.15
N GLU A 171 10.56 28.41 37.34
CA GLU A 171 11.35 27.99 38.51
C GLU A 171 12.86 28.07 38.28
N ASN A 172 13.29 28.39 37.06
CA ASN A 172 14.69 28.44 36.62
C ASN A 172 15.48 27.18 37.01
N CYS A 173 14.87 26.01 36.82
CA CYS A 173 15.47 24.73 37.18
C CYS A 173 15.09 23.63 36.18
N PHE A 174 15.86 22.55 36.19
CA PHE A 174 15.51 21.33 35.45
C PHE A 174 14.68 20.41 36.34
N SER A 175 13.50 20.02 35.87
CA SER A 175 12.62 19.08 36.56
C SER A 175 12.15 17.99 35.61
N SER A 176 11.66 16.88 36.16
CA SER A 176 10.97 15.88 35.34
C SER A 176 9.80 16.53 34.64
N ARG A 177 9.70 16.31 33.33
CA ARG A 177 8.59 16.82 32.52
C ARG A 177 7.36 15.94 32.75
N THR A 178 6.20 16.56 32.98
CA THR A 178 4.92 15.84 32.88
C THR A 178 4.73 15.41 31.43
N GLN A 179 4.50 14.12 31.20
CA GLN A 179 4.39 13.58 29.84
C GLN A 179 3.02 13.94 29.26
N ASP A 180 3.03 14.59 28.09
CA ASP A 180 1.82 14.82 27.31
C ASP A 180 1.50 13.61 26.44
N TRP A 181 0.22 13.42 26.13
CA TRP A 181 -0.21 12.48 25.10
C TRP A 181 0.01 13.10 23.73
N LEU A 182 0.76 12.38 22.88
CA LEU A 182 1.14 12.81 21.54
C LEU A 182 0.42 11.95 20.50
N VAL A 183 -0.24 12.60 19.56
CA VAL A 183 -0.79 11.95 18.37
C VAL A 183 0.35 11.65 17.40
N GLU A 184 0.51 10.38 17.02
CA GLU A 184 1.48 9.94 16.02
C GLU A 184 0.88 9.91 14.61
N MET A 185 1.71 9.64 13.61
CA MET A 185 1.27 9.42 12.24
C MET A 185 0.34 8.20 12.14
N PRO A 186 -0.59 8.17 11.18
CA PRO A 186 -1.56 7.10 11.09
C PRO A 186 -0.89 5.74 10.87
N LEU A 187 -1.44 4.72 11.53
CA LEU A 187 -1.12 3.32 11.23
C LEU A 187 -2.00 2.80 10.09
N ILE A 188 -3.28 3.19 10.12
CA ILE A 188 -4.30 2.81 9.16
C ILE A 188 -4.96 4.09 8.64
N GLY A 189 -5.33 4.10 7.36
CA GLY A 189 -6.18 5.15 6.82
C GLY A 189 -6.91 4.66 5.58
N PHE A 190 -7.96 5.38 5.19
CA PHE A 190 -8.60 5.15 3.90
C PHE A 190 -9.18 6.46 3.35
N LEU A 191 -9.30 6.53 2.02
CA LEU A 191 -9.96 7.59 1.28
C LEU A 191 -11.10 7.00 0.45
N PHE A 192 -12.29 7.59 0.56
CA PHE A 192 -13.50 7.14 -0.11
C PHE A 192 -14.36 8.33 -0.57
N PRO A 193 -14.96 8.28 -1.78
CA PRO A 193 -14.75 7.30 -2.86
C PRO A 193 -13.32 7.37 -3.40
N ALA A 194 -12.84 6.35 -4.10
CA ALA A 194 -11.57 6.45 -4.80
C ALA A 194 -11.61 7.56 -5.86
N PHE A 195 -10.46 8.17 -6.14
CA PHE A 195 -10.33 9.15 -7.22
C PHE A 195 -9.78 8.45 -8.47
N HIS A 196 -10.64 8.27 -9.47
CA HIS A 196 -10.30 7.55 -10.69
C HIS A 196 -10.75 8.34 -11.92
N ASP A 197 -9.84 8.49 -12.90
CA ASP A 197 -10.09 9.23 -14.15
C ASP A 197 -10.72 10.62 -13.92
N ARG A 198 -10.18 11.35 -12.95
CA ARG A 198 -10.66 12.67 -12.53
C ARG A 198 -12.12 12.69 -12.04
N SER A 199 -12.65 11.56 -11.58
CA SER A 199 -14.01 11.44 -11.06
C SER A 199 -14.05 10.61 -9.77
N ALA A 200 -15.21 10.61 -9.12
CA ALA A 200 -15.49 9.77 -7.97
C ALA A 200 -15.84 8.34 -8.39
N ASP A 201 -15.01 7.38 -8.01
CA ASP A 201 -15.33 5.95 -8.09
C ASP A 201 -15.90 5.46 -6.75
N ILE A 202 -17.23 5.33 -6.70
CA ILE A 202 -17.93 4.86 -5.50
C ILE A 202 -17.76 3.34 -5.27
N HIS A 203 -17.30 2.60 -6.26
CA HIS A 203 -17.13 1.14 -6.20
C HIS A 203 -15.78 0.73 -5.62
N SER A 204 -14.89 1.69 -5.34
CA SER A 204 -13.63 1.40 -4.69
C SER A 204 -13.20 2.47 -3.68
N LEU A 205 -12.20 2.11 -2.89
CA LEU A 205 -11.53 3.01 -1.96
C LEU A 205 -10.00 2.82 -2.02
N LEU A 206 -9.27 3.83 -1.56
CA LEU A 206 -7.83 3.72 -1.35
C LEU A 206 -7.56 3.45 0.13
N TYR A 207 -6.96 2.31 0.43
CA TYR A 207 -6.58 1.91 1.78
C TYR A 207 -5.10 2.07 2.03
N TYR A 208 -4.76 2.51 3.23
CA TYR A 208 -3.39 2.69 3.71
C TYR A 208 -3.12 1.85 4.94
N ASN A 209 -2.00 1.13 4.90
CA ASN A 209 -1.42 0.44 6.05
C ASN A 209 0.07 0.76 6.18
N GLN A 210 0.46 1.29 7.35
CA GLN A 210 1.85 1.55 7.68
C GLN A 210 2.68 0.25 7.78
N LYS A 211 2.06 -0.84 8.25
CA LYS A 211 2.66 -2.16 8.42
C LYS A 211 2.04 -3.15 7.41
N PRO A 212 2.45 -3.11 6.13
CA PRO A 212 1.78 -3.84 5.06
C PRO A 212 1.79 -5.36 5.22
N GLU A 213 2.75 -5.91 5.98
CA GLU A 213 2.83 -7.35 6.27
C GLU A 213 1.98 -7.75 7.51
N MET A 214 1.29 -6.80 8.14
CA MET A 214 0.35 -7.01 9.24
C MET A 214 -1.02 -6.47 8.81
N PRO A 215 -1.78 -7.25 8.01
CA PRO A 215 -3.09 -6.83 7.53
C PRO A 215 -4.08 -6.70 8.70
N CYS A 216 -4.97 -5.72 8.62
CA CYS A 216 -6.00 -5.48 9.63
C CYS A 216 -7.34 -6.03 9.12
N GLY A 217 -7.43 -7.37 9.02
CA GLY A 217 -8.57 -8.08 8.43
C GLY A 217 -9.91 -7.70 9.05
N ASP A 218 -10.03 -7.83 10.38
CA ASP A 218 -11.28 -7.52 11.09
C ASP A 218 -11.77 -6.09 10.86
N PHE A 219 -10.84 -5.11 10.83
CA PHE A 219 -11.18 -3.73 10.49
C PHE A 219 -11.69 -3.63 9.05
N VAL A 220 -10.97 -4.21 8.09
CA VAL A 220 -11.38 -4.12 6.68
C VAL A 220 -12.72 -4.80 6.46
N ASP A 221 -12.91 -6.04 6.92
CA ASP A 221 -14.12 -6.80 6.69
C ASP A 221 -15.34 -6.15 7.35
N ASN A 222 -15.20 -5.64 8.57
CA ASN A 222 -16.35 -5.17 9.35
C ASN A 222 -16.62 -3.66 9.23
N VAL A 223 -15.60 -2.84 8.94
CA VAL A 223 -15.77 -1.37 8.79
C VAL A 223 -15.88 -0.98 7.33
N LEU A 224 -15.03 -1.56 6.46
CA LEU A 224 -15.00 -1.22 5.05
C LEU A 224 -15.84 -2.20 4.21
N GLY A 225 -15.87 -3.48 4.58
CA GLY A 225 -16.50 -4.56 3.82
C GLY A 225 -15.85 -4.82 2.47
N CYS A 226 -14.59 -4.45 2.28
CA CYS A 226 -13.82 -4.79 1.08
C CYS A 226 -13.06 -6.12 1.28
N THR A 227 -12.57 -6.69 0.19
CA THR A 227 -11.66 -7.84 0.26
C THR A 227 -10.21 -7.37 0.30
N LEU A 228 -9.46 -7.79 1.33
CA LEU A 228 -8.02 -7.53 1.37
C LEU A 228 -7.27 -8.40 0.36
N PRO A 229 -6.41 -7.82 -0.50
CA PRO A 229 -5.51 -8.61 -1.32
C PRO A 229 -4.39 -9.23 -0.46
N LEU A 230 -3.69 -10.22 -1.02
CA LEU A 230 -2.47 -10.77 -0.41
C LEU A 230 -1.45 -9.66 -0.14
N THR A 231 -0.76 -9.76 0.99
CA THR A 231 0.37 -8.87 1.31
C THR A 231 1.50 -9.03 0.28
N ALA A 232 2.41 -8.05 0.19
CA ALA A 232 3.55 -8.15 -0.70
C ALA A 232 4.43 -9.38 -0.38
N GLY A 233 4.62 -9.71 0.91
CA GLY A 233 5.31 -10.92 1.34
C GLY A 233 4.58 -12.19 0.91
N SER A 234 3.27 -12.27 1.17
CA SER A 234 2.46 -13.43 0.78
C SER A 234 2.41 -13.61 -0.75
N GLN A 235 2.26 -12.53 -1.52
CA GLN A 235 2.32 -12.57 -2.99
C GLN A 235 3.63 -13.21 -3.47
N LYS A 236 4.76 -12.82 -2.87
CA LYS A 236 6.06 -13.38 -3.21
C LYS A 236 6.14 -14.87 -2.89
N GLU A 237 5.74 -15.27 -1.69
CA GLU A 237 5.77 -16.67 -1.25
C GLU A 237 4.85 -17.54 -2.12
N THR A 238 3.63 -17.09 -2.39
CA THR A 238 2.67 -17.78 -3.25
C THR A 238 3.18 -17.90 -4.69
N PHE A 239 3.76 -16.84 -5.27
CA PHE A 239 4.33 -16.90 -6.61
C PHE A 239 5.51 -17.88 -6.68
N GLN A 240 6.37 -17.91 -5.66
CA GLN A 240 7.47 -18.87 -5.57
C GLN A 240 6.97 -20.31 -5.48
N ALA A 241 5.97 -20.58 -4.64
CA ALA A 241 5.32 -21.89 -4.57
C ALA A 241 4.73 -22.30 -5.92
N LEU A 242 4.06 -21.38 -6.63
CA LEU A 242 3.51 -21.65 -7.96
C LEU A 242 4.59 -22.01 -8.99
N VAL A 243 5.74 -21.33 -8.98
CA VAL A 243 6.89 -21.68 -9.83
C VAL A 243 7.39 -23.08 -9.48
N GLU A 244 7.62 -23.37 -8.20
CA GLU A 244 8.14 -24.67 -7.74
C GLU A 244 7.18 -25.83 -8.07
N GLU A 245 5.89 -25.68 -7.76
CA GLU A 245 4.87 -26.69 -8.01
C GLU A 245 4.62 -26.90 -9.50
N THR A 246 4.68 -25.83 -10.30
CA THR A 246 4.51 -25.96 -11.74
C THR A 246 5.68 -26.69 -12.40
N LEU A 247 6.91 -26.34 -12.01
CA LEU A 247 8.11 -26.93 -12.58
C LEU A 247 8.41 -28.33 -12.04
N GLY A 248 8.02 -28.65 -10.80
CA GLY A 248 8.24 -29.97 -10.19
C GLY A 248 9.72 -30.38 -10.14
N GLU A 249 10.01 -31.65 -10.43
CA GLU A 249 11.37 -32.21 -10.37
C GLU A 249 12.35 -31.60 -11.38
N ASP A 250 11.87 -31.03 -12.49
CA ASP A 250 12.71 -30.29 -13.46
C ASP A 250 12.65 -28.77 -13.24
N CYS A 251 12.60 -28.33 -11.99
CA CYS A 251 12.93 -26.95 -11.62
C CYS A 251 14.43 -26.71 -11.86
N ASP A 252 14.80 -26.52 -13.13
CA ASP A 252 16.16 -26.22 -13.52
C ASP A 252 16.46 -24.72 -13.45
N TYR A 253 17.76 -24.43 -13.32
CA TYR A 253 18.24 -23.07 -13.13
C TYR A 253 17.90 -22.15 -14.31
N GLU A 254 17.99 -22.66 -15.54
CA GLU A 254 17.78 -21.87 -16.76
C GLU A 254 16.32 -21.42 -16.89
N THR A 255 15.36 -22.31 -16.60
CA THR A 255 13.93 -22.00 -16.65
C THR A 255 13.57 -20.95 -15.60
N VAL A 256 14.05 -21.10 -14.36
CA VAL A 256 13.80 -20.13 -13.28
C VAL A 256 14.45 -18.79 -13.59
N ARG A 257 15.67 -18.79 -14.15
CA ARG A 257 16.34 -17.57 -14.62
C ARG A 257 15.50 -16.86 -15.68
N THR A 258 15.05 -17.60 -16.70
CA THR A 258 14.23 -17.06 -17.80
C THR A 258 12.89 -16.51 -17.32
N ILE A 259 12.24 -17.13 -16.32
CA ILE A 259 11.03 -16.59 -15.68
C ILE A 259 11.30 -15.23 -15.05
N HIS A 260 12.40 -15.11 -14.28
CA HIS A 260 12.75 -13.85 -13.64
C HIS A 260 13.23 -12.78 -14.64
N GLU A 261 13.90 -13.15 -15.72
CA GLU A 261 14.29 -12.26 -16.82
C GLU A 261 13.05 -11.68 -17.51
N ASN A 262 12.16 -12.53 -18.02
CA ASN A 262 10.91 -12.10 -18.66
C ASN A 262 10.06 -11.23 -17.74
N LEU A 263 9.97 -11.57 -16.46
CA LEU A 263 9.24 -10.77 -15.47
C LEU A 263 9.87 -9.39 -15.26
N ASN A 264 11.20 -9.29 -15.21
CA ASN A 264 11.89 -8.01 -15.10
C ASN A 264 11.72 -7.17 -16.37
N GLU A 265 11.74 -7.79 -17.55
CA GLU A 265 11.46 -7.12 -18.83
C GLU A 265 10.05 -6.52 -18.84
N MET A 266 9.02 -7.28 -18.45
CA MET A 266 7.64 -6.79 -18.35
C MET A 266 7.53 -5.58 -17.41
N ILE A 267 8.26 -5.57 -16.29
CA ILE A 267 8.27 -4.43 -15.35
C ILE A 267 8.95 -3.21 -15.99
N GLU A 268 10.07 -3.40 -16.67
CA GLU A 268 10.82 -2.31 -17.30
C GLU A 268 10.04 -1.68 -18.46
N GLU A 269 9.30 -2.49 -19.24
CA GLU A 269 8.41 -2.03 -20.30
C GLU A 269 7.27 -1.12 -19.78
N GLN A 270 6.80 -1.37 -18.56
CA GLN A 270 5.70 -0.62 -17.94
C GLN A 270 6.13 0.43 -16.91
N LYS A 271 7.43 0.70 -16.75
CA LYS A 271 7.93 1.59 -15.69
C LYS A 271 7.38 3.02 -15.75
N GLU A 272 7.06 3.51 -16.95
CA GLU A 272 6.55 4.87 -17.19
C GLU A 272 5.02 4.94 -17.00
N GLU A 273 4.34 3.80 -16.93
CA GLU A 273 2.91 3.75 -16.69
C GLU A 273 2.58 4.14 -15.24
N PRO A 274 1.50 4.91 -15.03
CA PRO A 274 1.16 5.38 -13.70
C PRO A 274 0.59 4.27 -12.80
N ALA A 275 0.01 3.23 -13.40
CA ALA A 275 -0.52 2.06 -12.70
C ALA A 275 0.58 0.99 -12.55
N PRO A 276 0.61 0.25 -11.43
CA PRO A 276 1.53 -0.87 -11.28
C PRO A 276 1.17 -2.02 -12.24
N LEU A 277 2.18 -2.79 -12.67
CA LEU A 277 1.96 -4.01 -13.43
C LEU A 277 1.34 -5.08 -12.52
N VAL A 278 0.16 -5.55 -12.90
CA VAL A 278 -0.58 -6.60 -12.20
C VAL A 278 -0.64 -7.84 -13.08
N LEU A 279 -0.32 -9.00 -12.50
CA LEU A 279 -0.30 -10.30 -13.14
C LEU A 279 -1.43 -11.15 -12.58
N GLY A 280 -2.49 -11.35 -13.35
CA GLY A 280 -3.51 -12.34 -13.05
C GLY A 280 -3.12 -13.72 -13.55
N ARG A 281 -4.05 -14.67 -13.44
CA ARG A 281 -3.86 -16.07 -13.86
C ARG A 281 -3.34 -16.18 -15.30
N GLN A 282 -3.93 -15.44 -16.23
CA GLN A 282 -3.56 -15.51 -17.65
C GLN A 282 -2.17 -14.93 -17.91
N GLU A 283 -1.83 -13.83 -17.25
CA GLU A 283 -0.51 -13.20 -17.38
C GLU A 283 0.59 -14.10 -16.83
N VAL A 284 0.36 -14.75 -15.68
CA VAL A 284 1.33 -15.70 -15.10
C VAL A 284 1.46 -16.94 -15.98
N LYS A 285 0.34 -17.46 -16.52
CA LYS A 285 0.37 -18.59 -17.46
C LYS A 285 1.23 -18.30 -18.69
N ARG A 286 1.01 -17.12 -19.29
CA ARG A 286 1.77 -16.65 -20.45
C ARG A 286 3.24 -16.44 -20.12
N LEU A 287 3.55 -15.89 -18.93
CA LEU A 287 4.94 -15.74 -18.46
C LEU A 287 5.65 -17.10 -18.47
N PHE A 288 5.02 -18.15 -17.94
CA PHE A 288 5.63 -19.48 -17.88
C PHE A 288 5.83 -20.09 -19.27
N GLU A 289 4.82 -19.98 -20.16
CA GLU A 289 4.92 -20.43 -21.55
C GLU A 289 6.07 -19.73 -22.30
N GLN A 290 6.19 -18.41 -22.14
CA GLN A 290 7.25 -17.60 -22.75
C GLN A 290 8.63 -17.90 -22.17
N SER A 291 8.69 -18.39 -20.93
CA SER A 291 9.93 -18.81 -20.27
C SER A 291 10.35 -20.25 -20.58
N GLY A 292 9.65 -20.94 -21.49
CA GLY A 292 10.03 -22.27 -21.95
C GLY A 292 9.51 -23.43 -21.10
N VAL A 293 8.53 -23.18 -20.21
CA VAL A 293 7.89 -24.26 -19.45
C VAL A 293 7.14 -25.19 -20.40
N ALA A 294 7.44 -26.49 -20.31
CA ALA A 294 6.87 -27.50 -21.20
C ALA A 294 5.34 -27.59 -21.10
N GLU A 295 4.67 -27.79 -22.24
CA GLU A 295 3.20 -27.87 -22.35
C GLU A 295 2.58 -28.93 -21.42
N GLU A 296 3.27 -30.07 -21.22
CA GLU A 296 2.83 -31.12 -20.29
C GLU A 296 2.67 -30.60 -18.86
N LYS A 297 3.56 -29.72 -18.40
CA LYS A 297 3.50 -29.11 -17.06
C LYS A 297 2.45 -28.01 -16.97
N MET A 298 2.24 -27.29 -18.07
CA MET A 298 1.22 -26.25 -18.15
C MET A 298 -0.22 -26.82 -18.13
N SER A 299 -0.41 -28.11 -18.41
CA SER A 299 -1.73 -28.76 -18.41
C SER A 299 -2.47 -28.68 -17.07
N GLN A 300 -1.75 -28.63 -15.95
CA GLN A 300 -2.30 -28.52 -14.58
C GLN A 300 -2.14 -27.11 -13.99
N PHE A 301 -1.67 -26.13 -14.77
CA PHE A 301 -1.37 -24.79 -14.25
C PHE A 301 -2.60 -24.12 -13.64
N ASP A 302 -3.76 -24.20 -14.29
CA ASP A 302 -4.96 -23.50 -13.84
C ASP A 302 -5.45 -24.04 -12.48
N GLU A 303 -5.36 -25.36 -12.26
CA GLU A 303 -5.67 -26.01 -10.97
C GLU A 303 -4.67 -25.58 -9.89
N ARG A 304 -3.36 -25.64 -10.18
CA ARG A 304 -2.30 -25.24 -9.24
C ARG A 304 -2.40 -23.76 -8.85
N PHE A 305 -2.72 -22.89 -9.81
CA PHE A 305 -2.92 -21.47 -9.53
C PHE A 305 -4.08 -21.26 -8.54
N GLU A 306 -5.19 -21.97 -8.74
CA GLU A 306 -6.34 -21.87 -7.86
C GLU A 306 -6.07 -22.43 -6.46
N GLU A 307 -5.36 -23.55 -6.37
CA GLU A 307 -4.98 -24.15 -5.08
C GLU A 307 -3.98 -23.28 -4.30
N ALA A 308 -2.98 -22.72 -4.99
CA ALA A 308 -1.91 -21.95 -4.36
C ALA A 308 -2.34 -20.51 -4.02
N ALA A 309 -3.07 -19.85 -4.93
CA ALA A 309 -3.36 -18.42 -4.85
C ALA A 309 -4.85 -18.10 -4.68
N GLY A 310 -5.75 -18.95 -5.17
CA GLY A 310 -7.18 -18.67 -5.28
C GLY A 310 -7.58 -18.10 -6.64
N GLU A 311 -8.87 -18.21 -6.97
CA GLU A 311 -9.38 -17.93 -8.33
C GLU A 311 -9.19 -16.48 -8.80
N GLN A 312 -9.42 -15.53 -7.90
CA GLN A 312 -9.42 -14.09 -8.20
C GLN A 312 -8.13 -13.37 -7.79
N THR A 313 -7.08 -14.13 -7.48
CA THR A 313 -5.82 -13.56 -7.00
C THR A 313 -5.00 -12.99 -8.16
N SER A 314 -4.34 -11.87 -7.87
CA SER A 314 -3.37 -11.26 -8.77
C SER A 314 -2.12 -10.84 -8.00
N PHE A 315 -1.01 -10.75 -8.72
CA PHE A 315 0.30 -10.38 -8.19
C PHE A 315 0.70 -9.01 -8.72
N VAL A 316 1.15 -8.12 -7.85
CA VAL A 316 1.87 -6.93 -8.30
C VAL A 316 3.27 -7.37 -8.68
N ALA A 317 3.67 -7.16 -9.93
CA ALA A 317 4.93 -7.70 -10.45
C ALA A 317 6.14 -7.27 -9.60
N GLU A 318 6.15 -6.03 -9.09
CA GLU A 318 7.22 -5.53 -8.24
C GLU A 318 7.26 -6.17 -6.83
N ASN A 319 6.20 -6.86 -6.41
CA ASN A 319 6.19 -7.64 -5.15
C ASN A 319 6.82 -9.02 -5.33
N VAL A 320 6.70 -9.62 -6.51
CA VAL A 320 7.17 -10.98 -6.82
C VAL A 320 8.54 -11.00 -7.53
N ALA A 321 8.91 -9.91 -8.20
CA ALA A 321 10.20 -9.73 -8.85
C ALA A 321 11.21 -9.04 -7.94
N ASN A 322 12.49 -9.37 -8.12
CA ASN A 322 13.59 -8.60 -7.54
C ASN A 322 14.40 -7.92 -8.65
N THR A 323 14.01 -6.69 -8.98
CA THR A 323 14.67 -5.88 -10.01
C THR A 323 16.05 -5.36 -9.59
N ARG A 324 16.47 -5.56 -8.33
CA ARG A 324 17.75 -5.05 -7.81
C ARG A 324 18.86 -6.08 -7.75
N LYS A 325 18.52 -7.35 -7.53
CA LYS A 325 19.49 -8.44 -7.44
C LYS A 325 18.89 -9.76 -7.88
N PHE A 326 19.66 -10.51 -8.66
CA PHE A 326 19.45 -11.92 -8.90
C PHE A 326 20.28 -12.70 -7.89
N GLU A 327 19.62 -13.46 -7.02
CA GLU A 327 20.27 -14.13 -5.89
C GLU A 327 20.20 -15.64 -6.06
N ILE A 328 21.35 -16.29 -5.96
CA ILE A 328 21.49 -17.74 -6.03
C ILE A 328 22.03 -18.19 -4.69
N LYS A 329 21.25 -19.00 -4.00
CA LYS A 329 21.54 -19.41 -2.63
C LYS A 329 21.69 -20.91 -2.53
N THR A 330 22.78 -21.33 -1.93
CA THR A 330 22.99 -22.67 -1.42
C THR A 330 23.00 -22.63 0.11
N LYS A 331 23.23 -23.77 0.76
CA LYS A 331 23.29 -23.85 2.23
C LYS A 331 24.34 -22.90 2.83
N ASP A 332 25.52 -22.81 2.19
CA ASP A 332 26.69 -22.13 2.75
C ASP A 332 27.18 -20.93 1.92
N VAL A 333 26.60 -20.71 0.73
CA VAL A 333 27.04 -19.67 -0.22
C VAL A 333 25.85 -18.90 -0.78
N ILE A 334 25.97 -17.58 -0.83
CA ILE A 334 25.05 -16.67 -1.52
C ILE A 334 25.84 -15.97 -2.62
N VAL A 335 25.36 -16.05 -3.85
CA VAL A 335 25.87 -15.30 -5.00
C VAL A 335 24.81 -14.26 -5.38
N GLN A 336 25.23 -12.99 -5.49
CA GLN A 336 24.38 -11.90 -5.94
C GLN A 336 24.91 -11.35 -7.24
N VAL A 337 24.05 -11.29 -8.25
CA VAL A 337 24.36 -10.82 -9.59
C VAL A 337 23.43 -9.64 -9.93
N ASN A 338 23.91 -8.73 -10.76
CA ASN A 338 23.04 -7.74 -11.39
C ASN A 338 21.95 -8.48 -12.20
N PRO A 339 20.65 -8.21 -12.00
CA PRO A 339 19.58 -8.88 -12.76
C PRO A 339 19.70 -8.75 -14.27
N ALA A 340 20.27 -7.65 -14.78
CA ALA A 340 20.49 -7.45 -16.21
C ALA A 340 21.70 -8.24 -16.76
N ARG A 341 22.40 -8.98 -15.89
CA ARG A 341 23.60 -9.78 -16.23
C ARG A 341 23.53 -11.21 -15.67
N SER A 342 22.32 -11.74 -15.49
CA SER A 342 22.09 -13.12 -15.08
C SER A 342 22.60 -14.15 -16.10
N ASP A 343 22.77 -13.74 -17.35
CA ASP A 343 23.43 -14.46 -18.44
C ASP A 343 24.88 -14.87 -18.11
N LEU A 344 25.55 -14.16 -17.21
CA LEU A 344 26.92 -14.49 -16.79
C LEU A 344 27.02 -15.77 -15.95
N VAL A 345 25.90 -16.29 -15.47
CA VAL A 345 25.87 -17.42 -14.55
C VAL A 345 25.14 -18.59 -15.18
N GLU A 346 25.80 -19.74 -15.18
CA GLU A 346 25.30 -21.02 -15.68
C GLU A 346 25.56 -22.14 -14.67
N THR A 347 24.85 -23.26 -14.82
CA THR A 347 25.16 -24.48 -14.06
C THR A 347 25.77 -25.54 -14.97
N THR A 348 26.90 -26.12 -14.57
CA THR A 348 27.55 -27.19 -15.32
C THR A 348 28.11 -28.27 -14.40
N VAL A 349 28.41 -29.44 -14.95
CA VAL A 349 29.04 -30.54 -14.19
C VAL A 349 30.54 -30.51 -14.43
N ILE A 350 31.31 -30.20 -13.38
CA ILE A 350 32.77 -30.21 -13.39
C ILE A 350 33.22 -31.34 -12.46
N ASP A 351 34.00 -32.29 -12.98
CA ASP A 351 34.49 -33.46 -12.23
C ASP A 351 33.38 -34.24 -11.50
N GLY A 352 32.22 -34.39 -12.13
CA GLY A 352 31.05 -35.09 -11.56
C GLY A 352 30.29 -34.32 -10.48
N ARG A 353 30.64 -33.04 -10.24
CA ARG A 353 29.95 -32.17 -9.29
C ARG A 353 29.19 -31.07 -10.02
N LYS A 354 27.93 -30.84 -9.62
CA LYS A 354 27.15 -29.70 -10.12
C LYS A 354 27.76 -28.42 -9.56
N CYS A 355 28.27 -27.59 -10.44
CA CYS A 355 28.95 -26.34 -10.14
C CYS A 355 28.18 -25.17 -10.75
N LEU A 356 28.26 -24.03 -10.08
CA LEU A 356 27.86 -22.75 -10.63
C LEU A 356 29.09 -22.12 -11.29
N VAL A 357 28.97 -21.75 -12.56
CA VAL A 357 30.05 -21.15 -13.34
C VAL A 357 29.68 -19.71 -13.62
N ILE A 358 30.59 -18.79 -13.30
CA ILE A 358 30.44 -17.37 -13.56
C ILE A 358 31.46 -17.00 -14.63
N ALA A 359 30.99 -16.55 -15.78
CA ALA A 359 31.86 -16.05 -16.84
C ALA A 359 32.54 -14.76 -16.37
N LEU A 360 33.88 -14.76 -16.39
CA LEU A 360 34.69 -13.60 -16.02
C LEU A 360 34.99 -12.77 -17.27
N THR A 361 34.35 -11.61 -17.40
CA THR A 361 34.60 -10.67 -18.50
C THR A 361 35.62 -9.59 -18.15
N ASP A 362 35.87 -9.36 -16.86
CA ASP A 362 36.65 -8.24 -16.33
C ASP A 362 37.62 -8.69 -15.21
N GLU A 363 38.40 -7.76 -14.67
CA GLU A 363 39.33 -8.00 -13.56
C GLU A 363 38.59 -8.51 -12.32
N VAL A 364 39.12 -9.55 -11.67
CA VAL A 364 38.49 -10.17 -10.49
C VAL A 364 39.04 -9.55 -9.22
N GLU A 365 38.16 -9.11 -8.31
CA GLU A 365 38.55 -8.69 -6.97
C GLU A 365 38.11 -9.71 -5.92
N VAL A 366 39.01 -10.06 -5.00
CA VAL A 366 38.73 -10.89 -3.83
C VAL A 366 38.91 -10.04 -2.58
N ASN A 367 37.82 -9.77 -1.86
CA ASN A 367 37.82 -8.88 -0.68
C ASN A 367 38.47 -7.51 -0.96
N GLY A 368 38.23 -6.94 -2.14
CA GLY A 368 38.78 -5.65 -2.57
C GLY A 368 40.24 -5.71 -3.05
N ILE A 369 40.78 -6.91 -3.31
CA ILE A 369 42.13 -7.11 -3.83
C ILE A 369 42.03 -7.65 -5.25
N LEU A 370 42.60 -6.93 -6.21
CA LEU A 370 42.66 -7.34 -7.61
C LEU A 370 43.51 -8.61 -7.77
N VAL A 371 42.92 -9.65 -8.35
CA VAL A 371 43.54 -10.93 -8.65
C VAL A 371 43.86 -10.96 -10.16
N LYS A 372 45.12 -11.25 -10.48
CA LYS A 372 45.63 -11.30 -11.85
C LYS A 372 45.61 -12.71 -12.43
#